data_AF-A0A100XHA0-F1
#
_entry.id   AF-A0A100XHA0-F1
#
_cell.length_a   1.000
_cell.length_b   1.000
_cell.length_c   1.000
_cell.angle_alpha   90.00
_cell.angle_beta   90.00
_cell.angle_gamma   90.00
#
_symmetry.space_group_name_H-M   'P 1'
#
loop_
_entity.id
_entity.type
_entity.pdbx_description
1 polymer ?
#
loop_
_entity_poly.entity_id
_entity_poly.type
_entity_poly.pdbx_seq_one_letter_code
_entity_poly.pdbx_strand_id
1 'polypeptide(L)'
;MFGCADSRVAAEIIFDQGLGDMFVVRTAGHVIDAAVLGSVEYAVTVLEVPLIVVLGHDSCGAVKATLEALDEGVVPGGYVRDVVERVTPSILLGRRDGLTRVDEFEERHVNETTYQLRNRSTVIAERVAAGDVAIAGVTYHLADGRAQLREYLGDIGEA
;
A
#
# COMPACT_ATOMS: atom_id res chain seq x y z
N MET A 1 8.44 4.66 -2.95
CA MET A 1 7.17 4.70 -2.18
C MET A 1 6.01 4.33 -3.09
N PHE A 2 5.15 3.42 -2.64
CA PHE A 2 3.86 3.13 -3.23
C PHE A 2 2.74 3.50 -2.24
N GLY A 3 1.98 4.55 -2.51
CA GLY A 3 1.03 5.11 -1.54
C GLY A 3 -0.34 5.45 -2.11
N CYS A 4 -1.24 5.90 -1.23
CA CYS A 4 -2.56 6.37 -1.65
C CYS A 4 -2.49 7.69 -2.45
N ALA A 5 -3.40 7.86 -3.40
CA ALA A 5 -3.58 9.10 -4.16
C ALA A 5 -4.23 10.25 -3.35
N ASP A 6 -4.61 10.02 -2.09
CA ASP A 6 -5.18 11.05 -1.20
C ASP A 6 -4.28 12.28 -1.10
N SER A 7 -4.82 13.48 -1.33
CA SER A 7 -4.04 14.73 -1.39
C SER A 7 -3.35 15.09 -0.07
N ARG A 8 -3.83 14.56 1.06
CA ARG A 8 -3.24 14.78 2.38
C ARG A 8 -1.98 13.91 2.60
N VAL A 9 -1.77 12.91 1.75
CA VAL A 9 -0.66 11.95 1.84
C VAL A 9 0.41 12.28 0.80
N ALA A 10 1.04 13.45 0.98
CA ALA A 10 2.18 13.87 0.17
C ALA A 10 3.47 13.26 0.73
N ALA A 11 3.90 12.18 0.07
CA ALA A 11 5.05 11.34 0.39
C ALA A 11 6.29 12.08 0.87
N GLU A 12 6.78 12.99 0.04
CA GLU A 12 8.03 13.72 0.23
C GLU A 12 7.93 14.65 1.43
N ILE A 13 6.75 15.23 1.69
CA ILE A 13 6.50 16.11 2.84
C ILE A 13 6.44 15.29 4.13
N ILE A 14 5.73 14.15 4.11
CA ILE A 14 5.53 13.28 5.29
C ILE A 14 6.87 12.75 5.81
N PHE A 15 7.77 12.36 4.92
CA PHE A 15 9.08 11.81 5.28
C PHE A 15 10.21 12.84 5.23
N ASP A 16 9.91 14.14 5.06
CA ASP A 16 10.89 15.23 4.97
C ASP A 16 12.02 14.94 3.95
N GLN A 17 11.63 14.53 2.73
CA GLN A 17 12.52 14.19 1.63
C GLN A 17 12.50 15.25 0.53
N GLY A 18 13.59 15.33 -0.23
CA GLY A 18 13.79 16.27 -1.32
C GLY A 18 13.56 15.67 -2.71
N LEU A 19 13.98 16.44 -3.73
CA LEU A 19 13.86 16.05 -5.12
C LEU A 19 14.89 14.96 -5.47
N GLY A 20 14.40 13.82 -5.96
CA GLY A 20 15.25 12.69 -6.38
C GLY A 20 15.48 11.64 -5.28
N ASP A 21 15.06 11.90 -4.05
CA ASP A 21 15.23 10.96 -2.93
C ASP A 21 14.24 9.78 -2.99
N MET A 22 13.07 9.99 -3.61
CA MET A 22 12.01 9.00 -3.66
C MET A 22 11.49 8.78 -5.09
N PHE A 23 11.39 7.52 -5.49
CA PHE A 23 10.56 7.11 -6.62
C PHE A 23 9.12 6.87 -6.14
N VAL A 24 8.15 7.65 -6.60
CA VAL A 24 6.79 7.68 -6.05
C VAL A 24 5.76 7.13 -7.05
N VAL A 25 5.03 6.09 -6.63
CA VAL A 25 3.86 5.54 -7.34
C VAL A 25 2.63 5.76 -6.45
N ARG A 26 1.53 6.27 -7.00
CA ARG A 26 0.31 6.52 -6.23
C ARG A 26 -0.95 6.15 -6.99
N THR A 27 -1.84 5.42 -6.33
CA THR A 27 -3.19 5.09 -6.81
C THR A 27 -4.18 5.22 -5.66
N ALA A 28 -5.48 5.38 -5.95
CA ALA A 28 -6.49 5.42 -4.89
C ALA A 28 -6.47 4.09 -4.10
N GLY A 29 -6.28 4.17 -2.78
CA GLY A 29 -6.13 2.99 -1.93
C GLY A 29 -4.91 2.13 -2.28
N HIS A 30 -3.86 2.69 -2.89
CA HIS A 30 -2.66 1.94 -3.32
C HIS A 30 -3.00 0.58 -3.98
N VAL A 31 -4.02 0.58 -4.85
CA VAL A 31 -4.41 -0.60 -5.61
C VAL A 31 -3.42 -0.88 -6.74
N ILE A 32 -3.19 -2.16 -7.01
CA ILE A 32 -2.21 -2.62 -8.00
C ILE A 32 -2.90 -2.99 -9.31
N ASP A 33 -2.44 -2.37 -10.40
CA ASP A 33 -2.62 -2.86 -11.76
C ASP A 33 -1.26 -3.16 -12.42
N ALA A 34 -1.26 -3.48 -13.72
CA ALA A 34 -0.03 -3.81 -14.43
C ALA A 34 0.94 -2.63 -14.55
N ALA A 35 0.42 -1.39 -14.71
CA ALA A 35 1.26 -0.20 -14.82
C ALA A 35 1.91 0.14 -13.47
N VAL A 36 1.17 0.00 -12.37
CA VAL A 36 1.69 0.14 -11.01
C VAL A 36 2.81 -0.87 -10.75
N LEU A 37 2.56 -2.15 -11.02
CA LEU A 37 3.55 -3.20 -10.78
C LEU A 37 4.81 -2.99 -11.61
N GLY A 38 4.67 -2.70 -12.90
CA GLY A 38 5.81 -2.37 -13.77
C GLY A 38 6.57 -1.12 -13.32
N SER A 39 5.89 -0.12 -12.74
CA SER A 39 6.56 1.08 -12.19
C SER A 39 7.40 0.75 -10.96
N VAL A 40 6.89 -0.12 -10.07
CA VAL A 40 7.65 -0.58 -8.89
C VAL A 40 8.83 -1.45 -9.34
N GLU A 41 8.62 -2.37 -10.29
CA GLU A 41 9.70 -3.19 -10.84
C GLU A 41 10.80 -2.35 -11.50
N TYR A 42 10.44 -1.28 -12.21
CA TYR A 42 11.43 -0.36 -12.79
C TYR A 42 12.32 0.26 -11.70
N ALA A 43 11.72 0.73 -10.60
CA ALA A 43 12.49 1.28 -9.49
C ALA A 43 13.45 0.23 -8.89
N VAL A 44 13.00 -1.02 -8.72
CA VAL A 44 13.82 -2.10 -8.16
C VAL A 44 14.92 -2.56 -9.10
N THR A 45 14.62 -2.70 -10.39
CA THR A 45 15.53 -3.35 -11.35
C THR A 45 16.45 -2.40 -12.11
N VAL A 46 15.97 -1.19 -12.40
CA VAL A 46 16.70 -0.21 -13.20
C VAL A 46 17.33 0.86 -12.32
N LEU A 47 16.62 1.30 -11.28
CA LEU A 47 17.13 2.30 -10.34
C LEU A 47 17.77 1.67 -9.09
N GLU A 48 17.67 0.35 -8.95
CA GLU A 48 18.27 -0.43 -7.86
C GLU A 48 17.90 0.10 -6.47
N VAL A 49 16.64 0.53 -6.29
CA VAL A 49 16.20 1.04 -4.99
C VAL A 49 16.21 -0.09 -3.93
N PRO A 50 16.76 0.16 -2.73
CA PRO A 50 16.90 -0.87 -1.69
C PRO A 50 15.64 -1.04 -0.82
N LEU A 51 14.64 -0.17 -0.98
CA LEU A 51 13.45 -0.17 -0.12
C LEU A 51 12.18 0.20 -0.91
N ILE A 52 11.15 -0.62 -0.76
CA ILE A 52 9.78 -0.30 -1.14
C ILE A 52 9.00 0.01 0.15
N VAL A 53 8.39 1.19 0.22
CA VAL A 53 7.44 1.52 1.28
C VAL A 53 6.02 1.48 0.72
N VAL A 54 5.15 0.63 1.25
CA VAL A 54 3.70 0.66 1.02
C VAL A 54 3.07 1.58 2.06
N LEU A 55 2.53 2.72 1.64
CA LEU A 55 2.02 3.77 2.53
C LEU A 55 0.50 3.86 2.49
N GLY A 56 -0.14 3.27 3.49
CA GLY A 56 -1.53 3.49 3.84
C GLY A 56 -1.71 4.71 4.77
N HIS A 57 -2.95 5.05 5.08
CA HIS A 57 -3.27 6.14 6.01
C HIS A 57 -4.65 5.93 6.63
N ASP A 58 -4.92 6.60 7.74
CA ASP A 58 -6.24 6.63 8.35
C ASP A 58 -7.25 7.45 7.53
N SER A 59 -8.53 7.11 7.64
CA SER A 59 -9.63 7.75 6.90
C SER A 59 -9.48 7.65 5.37
N CYS A 60 -9.10 6.47 4.88
CA CYS A 60 -8.94 6.17 3.47
C CYS A 60 -10.28 6.04 2.74
N GLY A 61 -10.51 6.90 1.75
CA GLY A 61 -11.74 6.89 0.96
C GLY A 61 -11.98 5.59 0.18
N ALA A 62 -10.92 4.92 -0.29
CA ALA A 62 -11.03 3.66 -1.03
C ALA A 62 -11.49 2.51 -0.10
N VAL A 63 -10.89 2.39 1.08
CA VAL A 63 -11.30 1.40 2.10
C VAL A 63 -12.72 1.65 2.55
N LYS A 64 -13.09 2.91 2.81
CA LYS A 64 -14.45 3.29 3.18
C LYS A 64 -15.47 2.93 2.09
N ALA A 65 -15.20 3.29 0.84
CA ALA A 65 -16.09 2.95 -0.28
C ALA A 65 -16.26 1.44 -0.45
N THR A 66 -15.22 0.65 -0.19
CA THR A 66 -15.31 -0.81 -0.23
C THR A 66 -16.14 -1.38 0.92
N LEU A 67 -16.02 -0.83 2.14
CA LEU A 67 -16.88 -1.22 3.26
C LEU A 67 -18.35 -0.92 2.95
N GLU A 68 -18.66 0.30 2.49
CA GLU A 68 -20.01 0.69 2.06
C GLU A 68 -20.56 -0.23 0.95
N ALA A 69 -19.73 -0.57 -0.04
CA ALA A 69 -20.13 -1.48 -1.12
C ALA A 69 -20.45 -2.90 -0.61
N LEU A 70 -19.70 -3.40 0.38
CA LEU A 70 -19.92 -4.73 0.97
C LEU A 70 -21.09 -4.78 1.94
N ASP A 71 -21.32 -3.71 2.71
CA ASP A 71 -22.37 -3.66 3.74
C ASP A 71 -23.73 -3.26 3.19
N GLU A 72 -23.75 -2.33 2.23
CA GLU A 72 -24.98 -1.75 1.69
C GLU A 72 -25.30 -2.25 0.27
N GLY A 73 -24.36 -2.96 -0.38
CA GLY A 73 -24.50 -3.42 -1.76
C GLY A 73 -24.38 -2.31 -2.80
N VAL A 74 -23.94 -1.11 -2.40
CA VAL A 74 -23.80 0.05 -3.29
C VAL A 74 -22.41 0.06 -3.93
N VAL A 75 -22.29 -0.59 -5.08
CA VAL A 75 -21.03 -0.61 -5.84
C VAL A 75 -20.95 0.59 -6.77
N PRO A 76 -19.87 1.41 -6.72
CA PRO A 76 -19.73 2.54 -7.63
C PRO A 76 -19.67 2.11 -9.11
N GLY A 77 -19.98 3.04 -10.00
CA GLY A 77 -19.88 2.87 -11.45
C GLY A 77 -18.51 3.27 -12.02
N GLY A 78 -18.31 2.99 -13.31
CA GLY A 78 -17.07 3.33 -14.02
C GLY A 78 -15.82 2.70 -13.40
N TYR A 79 -14.65 3.31 -13.63
CA TYR A 79 -13.37 2.81 -13.12
C TYR A 79 -13.16 3.01 -11.61
N VAL A 80 -14.09 3.67 -10.91
CA VAL A 80 -14.06 3.67 -9.42
C VAL A 80 -14.39 2.27 -8.90
N ARG A 81 -15.21 1.50 -9.64
CA ARG A 81 -15.47 0.08 -9.34
C ARG A 81 -14.18 -0.73 -9.27
N ASP A 82 -13.27 -0.52 -10.23
CA ASP A 82 -11.98 -1.21 -10.28
C ASP A 82 -11.14 -1.01 -9.02
N VAL A 83 -11.19 0.18 -8.42
CA VAL A 83 -10.52 0.47 -7.15
C VAL A 83 -11.18 -0.34 -6.03
N VAL A 84 -12.51 -0.26 -5.90
CA VAL A 84 -13.26 -1.00 -4.88
C VAL A 84 -12.99 -2.50 -4.96
N GLU A 85 -13.09 -3.09 -6.16
CA GLU A 85 -12.86 -4.51 -6.40
C GLU A 85 -11.45 -4.97 -6.01
N ARG A 86 -10.44 -4.11 -6.16
CA ARG A 86 -9.05 -4.43 -5.78
C ARG A 86 -8.78 -4.31 -4.29
N VAL A 87 -9.55 -3.49 -3.56
CA VAL A 87 -9.47 -3.38 -2.08
C VAL A 87 -10.27 -4.50 -1.42
N THR A 88 -11.38 -4.94 -2.02
CA THR A 88 -12.32 -5.95 -1.49
C THR A 88 -11.67 -7.19 -0.86
N PRO A 89 -10.68 -7.85 -1.48
CA PRO A 89 -10.06 -9.04 -0.88
C PRO A 89 -9.47 -8.78 0.50
N SER A 90 -8.88 -7.61 0.72
CA SER A 90 -8.28 -7.25 2.01
C SER A 90 -9.34 -7.11 3.10
N ILE A 91 -10.49 -6.53 2.75
CA ILE A 91 -11.62 -6.36 3.66
C ILE A 91 -12.26 -7.71 3.99
N LEU A 92 -12.45 -8.58 3.00
CA LEU A 92 -13.02 -9.91 3.21
C LEU A 92 -12.10 -10.78 4.09
N LEU A 93 -10.80 -10.73 3.85
CA LEU A 93 -9.82 -11.42 4.69
C LEU A 93 -9.79 -10.85 6.11
N GLY A 94 -9.85 -9.53 6.26
CA GLY A 94 -9.99 -8.88 7.57
C GLY A 94 -11.23 -9.33 8.32
N ARG A 95 -12.39 -9.37 7.66
CA ARG A 95 -13.66 -9.82 8.27
C ARG A 95 -13.59 -11.30 8.68
N ARG A 96 -13.02 -12.15 7.83
CA ARG A 96 -12.79 -13.56 8.14
C ARG A 96 -11.96 -13.72 9.41
N ASP A 97 -10.98 -12.84 9.61
CA ASP A 97 -10.07 -12.86 10.75
C ASP A 97 -10.62 -12.05 11.96
N GLY A 98 -11.86 -11.55 11.88
CA GLY A 98 -12.58 -10.92 12.99
C GLY A 98 -12.38 -9.40 13.12
N LEU A 99 -11.77 -8.74 12.14
CA LEU A 99 -11.62 -7.27 12.15
C LEU A 99 -12.99 -6.58 11.98
N THR A 100 -13.17 -5.46 12.66
CA THR A 100 -14.45 -4.73 12.67
C THR A 100 -14.30 -3.23 12.52
N ARG A 101 -13.14 -2.66 12.86
CA ARG A 101 -12.91 -1.22 12.81
C ARG A 101 -12.25 -0.82 11.48
N VAL A 102 -12.50 0.40 11.02
CA VAL A 102 -11.98 0.90 9.74
C VAL A 102 -10.45 0.94 9.73
N ASP A 103 -9.84 1.38 10.83
CA ASP A 103 -8.38 1.44 10.98
C ASP A 103 -7.72 0.06 10.89
N GLU A 104 -8.39 -0.98 11.41
CA GLU A 104 -7.93 -2.36 11.29
C GLU A 104 -7.94 -2.84 9.82
N PHE A 105 -8.95 -2.44 9.05
CA PHE A 105 -9.02 -2.76 7.63
C PHE A 105 -8.00 -1.98 6.79
N GLU A 106 -7.71 -0.74 7.15
CA GLU A 106 -6.67 0.08 6.52
C GLU A 106 -5.29 -0.55 6.73
N GLU A 107 -4.96 -0.94 7.97
CA GLU A 107 -3.73 -1.68 8.29
C GLU A 107 -3.68 -3.02 7.55
N ARG A 108 -4.79 -3.78 7.56
CA ARG A 108 -4.87 -5.04 6.83
C ARG A 108 -4.58 -4.86 5.34
N HIS A 109 -5.11 -3.81 4.74
CA HIS A 109 -4.92 -3.54 3.31
C HIS A 109 -3.47 -3.20 2.96
N VAL A 110 -2.74 -2.49 3.84
CA VAL A 110 -1.30 -2.26 3.71
C VAL A 110 -0.52 -3.59 3.72
N ASN A 111 -0.84 -4.48 4.65
CA ASN A 111 -0.17 -5.78 4.76
C ASN A 111 -0.46 -6.63 3.52
N GLU A 112 -1.71 -6.73 3.09
CA GLU A 112 -2.08 -7.47 1.88
C GLU A 112 -1.41 -6.90 0.62
N THR A 113 -1.28 -5.59 0.52
CA THR A 113 -0.58 -4.94 -0.61
C THR A 113 0.92 -5.27 -0.61
N THR A 114 1.54 -5.31 0.57
CA THR A 114 2.94 -5.75 0.75
C THR A 114 3.13 -7.18 0.26
N TYR A 115 2.25 -8.10 0.65
CA TYR A 115 2.28 -9.48 0.17
C TYR A 115 1.97 -9.59 -1.34
N GLN A 116 1.07 -8.77 -1.87
CA GLN A 116 0.75 -8.77 -3.30
C GLN A 116 1.94 -8.35 -4.17
N LEU A 117 2.71 -7.34 -3.77
CA LEU A 117 3.91 -6.94 -4.51
C LEU A 117 4.90 -8.10 -4.62
N ARG A 118 5.19 -8.76 -3.49
CA ARG A 118 6.07 -9.94 -3.46
C ARG A 118 5.48 -11.10 -4.27
N ASN A 119 4.19 -11.42 -4.10
CA ASN A 119 3.60 -12.63 -4.68
C ASN A 119 3.33 -12.50 -6.18
N ARG A 120 3.14 -11.29 -6.69
CA ARG A 120 2.80 -11.05 -8.11
C ARG A 120 4.02 -10.75 -8.98
N SER A 121 5.15 -10.37 -8.38
CA SER A 121 6.40 -10.12 -9.10
C SER A 121 7.49 -11.08 -8.63
N THR A 122 7.87 -12.02 -9.49
CA THR A 122 9.00 -12.92 -9.23
C THR A 122 10.29 -12.13 -9.02
N VAL A 123 10.45 -11.02 -9.75
CA VAL A 123 11.60 -10.13 -9.65
C VAL A 123 11.71 -9.52 -8.25
N ILE A 124 10.62 -8.95 -7.73
CA ILE A 124 10.61 -8.39 -6.38
C ILE A 124 10.84 -9.50 -5.35
N ALA A 125 10.20 -10.66 -5.49
CA ALA A 125 10.37 -11.79 -4.57
C ALA A 125 11.82 -12.28 -4.49
N GLU A 126 12.49 -12.42 -5.63
CA GLU A 126 13.89 -12.86 -5.72
C GLU A 126 14.84 -11.83 -5.08
N ARG A 127 14.64 -10.54 -5.34
CA ARG A 127 15.46 -9.46 -4.75
C ARG A 127 15.27 -9.36 -3.24
N VAL A 128 14.04 -9.55 -2.74
CA VAL A 128 13.79 -9.62 -1.29
C VAL A 128 14.49 -10.83 -0.68
N ALA A 129 14.42 -11.99 -1.33
CA ALA A 129 15.08 -13.20 -0.85
C ALA A 129 16.62 -13.10 -0.88
N ALA A 130 17.17 -12.36 -1.84
CA ALA A 130 18.61 -12.07 -1.93
C ALA A 130 19.08 -11.04 -0.90
N GLY A 131 18.17 -10.29 -0.27
CA GLY A 131 18.49 -9.20 0.65
C GLY A 131 18.83 -7.88 -0.04
N ASP A 132 18.58 -7.76 -1.36
CA ASP A 132 18.89 -6.56 -2.14
C ASP A 132 17.84 -5.45 -1.95
N VAL A 133 16.60 -5.84 -1.64
CA VAL A 133 15.48 -4.91 -1.41
C VAL A 133 14.63 -5.39 -0.24
N ALA A 134 14.16 -4.47 0.58
CA ALA A 134 13.13 -4.75 1.59
C ALA A 134 11.79 -4.12 1.19
N ILE A 135 10.68 -4.64 1.73
CA ILE A 135 9.36 -4.03 1.63
C ILE A 135 8.89 -3.69 3.05
N ALA A 136 8.49 -2.44 3.29
CA ALA A 136 7.91 -1.99 4.55
C ALA A 136 6.47 -1.52 4.34
N GLY A 137 5.53 -2.08 5.10
CA GLY A 137 4.15 -1.63 5.21
C GLY A 137 4.01 -0.60 6.32
N VAL A 138 3.53 0.59 5.97
CA VAL A 138 3.43 1.74 6.88
C VAL A 138 2.04 2.36 6.80
N THR A 139 1.49 2.75 7.95
CA THR A 139 0.27 3.58 8.05
C THR A 139 0.61 4.97 8.52
N TYR A 140 0.12 6.00 7.83
CA TYR A 140 0.23 7.39 8.25
C TYR A 140 -1.01 7.87 9.01
N HIS A 141 -0.82 8.49 10.17
CA HIS A 141 -1.88 9.10 10.94
C HIS A 141 -1.99 10.60 10.62
N LEU A 142 -3.09 11.00 9.99
CA LEU A 142 -3.32 12.36 9.51
C LEU A 142 -3.37 13.40 10.64
N ALA A 143 -3.85 13.00 11.83
CA ALA A 143 -4.06 13.91 12.95
C ALA A 143 -2.78 14.37 13.65
N ASP A 144 -1.76 13.51 13.72
CA ASP A 144 -0.51 13.78 14.45
C ASP A 144 0.76 13.65 13.58
N GLY A 145 0.61 13.26 12.31
CA GLY A 145 1.69 13.17 11.35
C GLY A 145 2.60 11.96 11.52
N ARG A 146 2.21 10.95 12.30
CA ARG A 146 3.06 9.78 12.55
C ARG A 146 2.94 8.73 11.45
N ALA A 147 4.07 8.33 10.90
CA ALA A 147 4.21 7.13 10.08
C ALA A 147 4.55 5.94 10.99
N GLN A 148 3.68 4.95 11.06
CA GLN A 148 3.84 3.76 11.90
C GLN A 148 4.10 2.53 11.04
N LEU A 149 5.23 1.85 11.29
CA LEU A 149 5.57 0.57 10.69
C LEU A 149 4.58 -0.52 11.18
N ARG A 150 4.09 -1.35 10.25
CA ARG A 150 3.11 -2.41 10.51
C ARG A 150 3.59 -3.81 10.13
N GLU A 151 4.30 -3.89 9.01
CA GLU A 151 4.74 -5.14 8.40
C GLU A 151 6.04 -4.88 7.66
N TYR A 152 6.90 -5.89 7.55
CA TYR A 152 8.06 -5.79 6.67
C TYR A 152 8.52 -7.16 6.17
N LEU A 153 9.09 -7.15 4.97
CA LEU A 153 9.69 -8.30 4.30
C LEU A 153 11.13 -7.96 3.92
N GLY A 154 12.09 -8.73 4.44
CA GLY A 154 13.53 -8.42 4.32
C GLY A 154 14.07 -7.70 5.57
N ASP A 155 15.36 -7.38 5.57
CA ASP A 155 16.00 -6.66 6.67
C ASP A 155 15.88 -5.14 6.46
N ILE A 156 15.36 -4.43 7.46
CA ILE A 156 15.23 -2.98 7.50
C ILE A 156 16.05 -2.34 8.65
N GLY A 157 16.87 -3.13 9.34
CA GLY A 157 17.71 -2.68 10.44
C GLY A 157 16.99 -2.50 11.78
N GLU A 158 15.76 -3.00 11.93
CA GLU A 158 15.07 -3.05 13.23
C GLU A 158 15.55 -4.28 14.01
N ALA A 159 16.49 -4.05 14.93
CA ALA A 159 16.94 -4.98 15.96
C ALA A 159 16.65 -4.42 17.36
#